data_AF-A0AAV6X8C5-F1
#
_entry.id   AF-A0AAV6X8C5-F1
#
_cell.length_a   1.000
_cell.length_b   1.000
_cell.length_c   1.000
_cell.angle_alpha   90.00
_cell.angle_beta   90.00
_cell.angle_gamma   90.00
#
_symmetry.space_group_name_H-M   'P 1'
#
loop_
_entity.id
_entity.type
_entity.pdbx_description
1 polymer ?
#
loop_
_entity_poly.entity_id
_entity_poly.type
_entity_poly.pdbx_seq_one_letter_code
_entity_poly.pdbx_strand_id
1 'polypeptide(L)'
;MSLQLWSVYTVVVSSPKMAKEILRKHDQVFSSRNIASAAQAHDHDRMSLGYLPVGAQWKKFCKICREQIFSTLRLEESHGFRQDKLNELREYVHKCSVNGRAVNIGGASFITTLNLMSATYCFQLIWLNLIMMQLRS
;
A
#
# COMPACT_ATOMS: atom_id res chain seq x y z
N MET A 1 15.08 15.96 19.65
CA MET A 1 15.18 17.13 18.76
C MET A 1 13.77 17.60 18.45
N SER A 2 13.46 18.88 18.64
CA SER A 2 12.18 19.48 18.27
C SER A 2 12.39 20.54 17.19
N LEU A 3 11.39 20.70 16.34
CA LEU A 3 11.37 21.61 15.19
C LEU A 3 10.03 22.35 15.18
N GLN A 4 10.07 23.60 14.74
CA GLN A 4 8.88 24.37 14.43
C GLN A 4 8.77 24.46 12.91
N LEU A 5 7.94 23.60 12.32
CA LEU A 5 7.70 23.58 10.88
C LEU A 5 6.55 24.53 10.58
N TRP A 6 6.89 25.79 10.28
CA TRP A 6 5.91 26.86 10.10
C TRP A 6 5.12 27.08 11.42
N SER A 7 3.81 26.85 11.44
CA SER A 7 3.00 26.89 12.66
C SER A 7 2.89 25.53 13.37
N VAL A 8 3.52 24.46 12.85
CA VAL A 8 3.38 23.09 13.36
C VAL A 8 4.59 22.67 14.20
N TYR A 9 4.37 22.47 15.50
CA TYR A 9 5.39 21.91 16.39
C TYR A 9 5.59 20.42 16.10
N THR A 10 6.84 20.03 15.84
CA THR A 10 7.21 18.68 15.41
C THR A 10 8.36 18.14 16.27
N VAL A 11 8.19 16.93 16.80
CA VAL A 11 9.25 16.22 17.52
C VAL A 11 9.83 15.13 16.62
N VAL A 12 11.16 15.15 16.44
CA VAL A 12 11.87 14.16 15.62
C VAL A 12 12.35 13.01 16.49
N VAL A 13 11.93 11.80 16.11
CA VAL A 13 12.33 10.54 16.75
C VAL A 13 13.38 9.86 15.89
N SER A 14 14.63 9.85 16.36
CA SER A 14 15.79 9.38 15.58
C SER A 14 16.54 8.19 16.20
N SER A 15 15.93 7.48 17.16
CA SER A 15 16.53 6.28 17.76
C SER A 15 15.54 5.11 17.83
N PRO A 16 16.00 3.85 17.65
CA PRO A 16 15.14 2.67 17.77
C PRO A 16 14.52 2.53 19.16
N LYS A 17 15.26 2.90 20.22
CA LYS A 17 14.77 2.90 21.60
C LYS A 17 13.55 3.81 21.73
N MET A 18 13.65 5.05 21.27
CA MET A 18 12.54 6.01 21.35
C MET A 18 11.38 5.65 20.42
N ALA A 19 11.66 5.14 19.22
CA ALA A 19 10.63 4.65 18.31
C ALA A 19 9.82 3.50 18.94
N LYS A 20 10.46 2.60 19.70
CA LYS A 20 9.77 1.54 20.44
C LYS A 20 8.89 2.08 21.56
N GLU A 21 9.34 3.10 22.30
CA GLU A 21 8.50 3.74 23.33
C GLU A 21 7.22 4.31 22.71
N ILE A 22 7.35 5.04 21.60
CA ILE A 22 6.23 5.74 20.95
C ILE A 22 5.31 4.79 20.19
N LEU A 23 5.86 3.93 19.32
CA LEU A 23 5.07 3.11 18.39
C LEU A 23 4.60 1.78 18.99
N ARG A 24 5.03 1.42 20.20
CA ARG A 24 4.59 0.18 20.88
C ARG A 24 4.05 0.41 22.28
N LYS A 25 4.76 1.16 23.13
CA LYS A 25 4.30 1.34 24.53
C LYS A 25 3.21 2.41 24.66
N HIS A 26 3.30 3.45 23.83
CA HIS A 26 2.37 4.58 23.83
C HIS A 26 1.66 4.73 22.48
N ASP A 27 1.51 3.63 21.74
CA ASP A 27 0.98 3.61 20.37
C ASP A 27 -0.41 4.25 20.26
N GLN A 28 -1.29 4.00 21.22
CA GLN A 28 -2.63 4.57 21.26
C GLN A 28 -2.61 6.10 21.39
N VAL A 29 -1.71 6.65 22.23
CA VAL A 29 -1.58 8.11 22.44
C VAL A 29 -1.05 8.79 21.18
N PHE A 30 -0.11 8.15 20.49
CA PHE A 30 0.52 8.65 19.26
C PHE A 30 -0.12 8.13 17.97
N SER A 31 -1.36 7.60 18.05
CA SER A 31 -2.06 7.03 16.91
C SER A 31 -2.78 8.07 16.04
N SER A 32 -2.89 9.31 16.52
CA SER A 32 -3.46 10.42 15.76
C SER A 32 -2.57 10.81 14.59
N ARG A 33 -3.18 11.38 13.55
CA ARG A 33 -2.48 11.74 12.30
C ARG A 33 -2.65 13.21 11.98
N ASN A 34 -1.55 13.85 11.62
CA ASN A 34 -1.58 15.19 11.05
C ASN A 34 -1.99 15.08 9.58
N ILE A 35 -3.12 15.73 9.23
CA ILE A 35 -3.71 15.66 7.90
C ILE A 35 -3.23 16.87 7.09
N ALA A 36 -2.47 16.63 6.04
CA ALA A 36 -2.08 17.68 5.10
C ALA A 36 -3.26 18.07 4.20
N SER A 37 -3.34 19.33 3.77
CA SER A 37 -4.44 19.80 2.91
C SER A 37 -4.59 18.99 1.61
N ALA A 38 -3.50 18.48 1.05
CA ALA A 38 -3.54 17.61 -0.13
C ALA A 38 -4.32 16.30 0.11
N ALA A 39 -4.33 15.79 1.34
CA ALA A 39 -5.07 14.58 1.70
C ALA A 39 -6.58 14.82 1.84
N GLN A 40 -7.04 16.08 1.85
CA GLN A 40 -8.46 16.43 1.94
C GLN A 40 -9.12 16.49 0.55
N ALA A 41 -8.34 16.37 -0.53
CA ALA A 41 -8.88 16.28 -1.88
C ALA A 41 -9.89 15.12 -1.96
N HIS A 42 -11.09 15.40 -2.47
CA HIS A 42 -12.18 14.43 -2.59
C HIS A 42 -12.56 13.74 -1.26
N ASP A 43 -12.47 14.45 -0.13
CA ASP A 43 -12.73 13.92 1.22
C ASP A 43 -11.88 12.67 1.56
N HIS A 44 -10.71 12.54 0.94
CA HIS A 44 -9.90 11.33 1.06
C HIS A 44 -9.44 11.07 2.50
N ASP A 45 -9.18 12.11 3.29
CA ASP A 45 -8.82 12.00 4.70
C ASP A 45 -9.91 11.33 5.56
N ARG A 46 -11.17 11.48 5.16
CA ARG A 46 -12.34 10.91 5.86
C ARG A 46 -12.64 9.47 5.47
N MET A 47 -12.07 8.98 4.37
CA MET A 47 -12.34 7.64 3.83
C MET A 47 -11.11 6.74 3.77
N SER A 48 -9.92 7.31 3.87
CA SER A 48 -8.65 6.61 3.71
C SER A 48 -8.21 5.93 5.00
N LEU A 49 -7.80 4.66 4.89
CA LEU A 49 -7.16 3.92 5.97
C LEU A 49 -5.92 4.63 6.52
N GLY A 50 -5.24 5.40 5.67
CA GLY A 50 -4.04 6.14 6.02
C GLY A 50 -4.29 7.35 6.91
N TYR A 51 -5.50 7.92 6.95
CA TYR A 51 -5.80 9.17 7.65
C TYR A 51 -6.91 9.05 8.70
N LEU A 52 -7.77 8.03 8.60
CA LEU A 52 -8.82 7.76 9.58
C LEU A 52 -8.24 7.63 11.01
N PRO A 53 -8.87 8.25 12.02
CA PRO A 53 -8.47 8.07 13.40
C PRO A 53 -8.69 6.62 13.83
N VAL A 54 -7.87 6.14 14.77
CA VAL A 54 -7.99 4.78 15.30
C VAL A 54 -9.32 4.64 16.06
N GLY A 55 -10.24 3.90 15.45
CA GLY A 55 -11.59 3.67 15.97
C GLY A 55 -12.24 2.47 15.29
N ALA A 56 -13.55 2.29 15.48
CA ALA A 56 -14.27 1.14 14.94
C ALA A 56 -14.17 1.03 13.40
N GLN A 57 -14.30 2.16 12.70
CA GLN A 57 -14.20 2.20 11.23
C GLN A 57 -12.80 1.85 10.73
N TRP A 58 -11.76 2.46 11.31
CA TRP A 58 -10.37 2.14 10.96
C TRP A 58 -10.05 0.66 11.23
N LYS A 59 -10.47 0.12 12.38
CA LYS A 59 -10.30 -1.31 12.72
C LYS A 59 -11.01 -2.22 11.72
N LYS A 60 -12.23 -1.85 11.29
CA LYS A 60 -12.98 -2.58 10.26
C LYS A 60 -12.22 -2.62 8.94
N PHE A 61 -11.68 -1.49 8.48
CA PHE A 61 -10.87 -1.46 7.27
C PHE A 61 -9.57 -2.26 7.40
N CYS A 62 -8.83 -2.14 8.51
CA CYS A 62 -7.65 -2.97 8.76
C CYS A 62 -7.97 -4.47 8.74
N LYS A 63 -9.13 -4.86 9.28
CA LYS A 63 -9.59 -6.25 9.24
C LYS A 63 -9.84 -6.72 7.81
N ILE A 64 -10.56 -5.93 7.00
CA ILE A 64 -10.79 -6.22 5.57
C ILE A 64 -9.47 -6.36 4.83
N CYS A 65 -8.53 -5.41 5.00
CA CYS A 65 -7.23 -5.50 4.35
C CYS A 65 -6.49 -6.79 4.73
N ARG A 66 -6.45 -7.14 6.02
CA ARG A 66 -5.73 -8.33 6.51
C ARG A 66 -6.37 -9.64 6.05
N GLU A 67 -7.69 -9.73 6.11
CA GLU A 67 -8.40 -11.00 5.90
C GLU A 67 -8.79 -11.24 4.43
N GLN A 68 -9.05 -10.17 3.68
CA GLN A 68 -9.64 -10.27 2.34
C GLN A 68 -8.70 -9.84 1.22
N ILE A 69 -7.79 -8.90 1.48
CA ILE A 69 -6.90 -8.33 0.44
C ILE A 69 -5.51 -8.95 0.52
N PHE A 70 -4.95 -9.00 1.73
CA PHE A 70 -3.57 -9.45 1.99
C PHE A 70 -3.52 -10.76 2.78
N SER A 71 -4.58 -11.56 2.73
CA SER A 71 -4.54 -12.91 3.32
C SER A 71 -3.65 -13.82 2.48
N THR A 72 -3.02 -14.79 3.14
CA THR A 72 -2.11 -15.75 2.48
C THR A 72 -2.77 -16.42 1.29
N LEU A 73 -4.01 -16.90 1.45
CA LEU A 73 -4.77 -17.51 0.36
C LEU A 73 -4.87 -16.60 -0.87
N ARG A 74 -5.21 -15.33 -0.68
CA ARG A 74 -5.37 -14.36 -1.77
C ARG A 74 -4.06 -14.00 -2.44
N LEU A 75 -2.98 -13.96 -1.67
CA LEU A 75 -1.64 -13.75 -2.21
C LEU A 75 -1.19 -14.97 -3.02
N GLU A 76 -1.49 -16.19 -2.58
CA GLU A 76 -1.21 -17.41 -3.35
C GLU A 76 -2.03 -17.50 -4.64
N GLU A 77 -3.33 -17.20 -4.60
CA GLU A 77 -4.19 -17.20 -5.80
C GLU A 77 -3.70 -16.22 -6.88
N SER A 78 -3.17 -15.07 -6.46
CA SER A 78 -2.63 -14.06 -7.37
C SER A 78 -1.15 -14.28 -7.73
N HIS A 79 -0.52 -15.35 -7.24
CA HIS A 79 0.90 -15.64 -7.48
C HIS A 79 1.24 -15.76 -8.96
N GLY A 80 0.44 -16.53 -9.73
CA GLY A 80 0.66 -16.73 -11.16
C GLY A 80 0.68 -15.40 -11.93
N PHE A 81 -0.33 -14.56 -11.71
CA PHE A 81 -0.40 -13.25 -12.36
C PHE A 81 0.77 -12.33 -11.99
N ARG A 82 1.24 -12.37 -10.74
CA ARG A 82 2.44 -11.61 -10.35
C ARG A 82 3.70 -12.16 -11.03
N GLN A 83 3.82 -13.49 -11.15
CA GLN A 83 4.93 -14.13 -11.83
C GLN A 83 4.99 -13.72 -13.30
N ASP A 84 3.84 -13.60 -13.96
CA ASP A 84 3.78 -13.12 -15.35
C ASP A 84 4.31 -11.69 -15.49
N LYS A 85 3.99 -10.78 -14.56
CA LYS A 85 4.52 -9.41 -14.57
C LYS A 85 6.02 -9.33 -14.30
N LEU A 86 6.57 -10.29 -13.54
CA LEU A 86 8.01 -10.42 -13.38
C LEU A 86 8.68 -10.97 -14.64
N ASN A 87 8.03 -11.91 -15.33
CA ASN A 87 8.51 -12.43 -16.61
C ASN A 87 8.55 -11.32 -17.67
N GLU A 88 7.52 -10.47 -17.74
CA GLU A 88 7.50 -9.28 -18.61
C GLU A 88 8.68 -8.33 -18.34
N LEU A 89 8.97 -8.05 -17.05
CA LEU A 89 10.15 -7.25 -16.68
C LEU A 89 11.45 -7.92 -17.14
N ARG A 90 11.60 -9.23 -16.90
CA ARG A 90 12.78 -9.99 -17.31
C ARG A 90 12.97 -9.92 -18.83
N GLU A 91 11.92 -10.11 -19.61
CA GLU A 91 11.97 -10.00 -21.06
C GLU A 91 12.35 -8.60 -21.54
N TYR A 92 11.80 -7.56 -20.91
CA TYR A 92 12.19 -6.19 -21.19
C TYR A 92 13.69 -5.95 -20.96
N VAL A 93 14.21 -6.39 -19.81
CA VAL A 93 15.64 -6.27 -19.49
C VAL A 93 16.49 -7.07 -20.47
N HIS A 94 16.07 -8.29 -20.82
CA HIS A 94 16.77 -9.11 -21.81
C HIS A 94 16.83 -8.43 -23.18
N LYS A 95 15.71 -7.84 -23.65
CA LYS A 95 15.66 -7.07 -24.90
C LYS A 95 16.58 -5.85 -24.86
N CYS A 96 16.71 -5.18 -23.72
CA CYS A 96 17.68 -4.09 -23.59
C CYS A 96 19.13 -4.59 -23.68
N SER A 97 19.43 -5.71 -23.01
CA SER A 97 20.76 -6.35 -23.05
C SER A 97 21.18 -6.75 -24.46
N VAL A 98 20.33 -7.48 -25.20
CA VAL A 98 20.61 -7.90 -26.58
C VAL A 98 20.85 -6.72 -27.51
N ASN A 99 20.17 -5.60 -27.29
CA ASN A 99 20.32 -4.38 -28.09
C ASN A 99 21.40 -3.42 -27.56
N GLY A 100 22.15 -3.79 -26.53
CA GLY A 100 23.18 -2.93 -25.92
C GLY A 100 22.64 -1.62 -25.32
N ARG A 101 21.35 -1.58 -24.94
CA ARG A 101 20.71 -0.38 -24.39
C ARG A 101 20.72 -0.39 -22.87
N ALA A 102 21.00 0.78 -22.28
CA ALA A 102 20.86 0.97 -20.85
C ALA A 102 19.39 0.84 -20.41
N VAL A 103 19.17 0.31 -19.20
CA VAL A 103 17.85 0.20 -18.60
C VAL A 103 17.63 1.36 -17.63
N ASN A 104 16.54 2.12 -17.80
CA ASN A 104 16.08 3.05 -16.78
C ASN A 104 15.43 2.28 -15.64
N ILE A 105 16.20 1.97 -14.60
CA ILE A 105 15.75 1.17 -13.45
C ILE A 105 14.58 1.83 -12.72
N GLY A 106 14.56 3.17 -12.59
CA GLY A 106 13.47 3.88 -11.93
C GLY A 106 12.15 3.76 -12.68
N GLY A 107 12.18 3.90 -14.01
CA GLY A 107 11.00 3.68 -14.85
C GLY A 107 10.53 2.22 -14.85
N ALA A 108 11.48 1.29 -14.97
CA ALA A 108 11.18 -0.14 -14.96
C ALA A 108 10.56 -0.58 -13.62
N SER A 109 11.13 -0.19 -12.48
CA SER A 109 10.62 -0.54 -11.16
C SER A 109 9.24 0.08 -10.89
N PHE A 110 9.01 1.32 -11.35
CA PHE A 110 7.72 1.98 -11.23
C PHE A 110 6.63 1.23 -12.01
N ILE A 111 6.87 0.92 -13.30
CA ILE A 111 5.93 0.18 -14.15
C ILE A 111 5.67 -1.22 -13.57
N THR A 112 6.72 -1.95 -13.21
CA THR A 112 6.57 -3.31 -12.66
C THR A 112 5.80 -3.29 -11.34
N THR A 113 6.03 -2.30 -10.46
CA THR A 113 5.28 -2.18 -9.20
C THR A 113 3.79 -1.97 -9.44
N LEU A 114 3.42 -1.07 -10.36
CA LEU A 114 2.02 -0.85 -10.74
C LEU A 114 1.40 -2.11 -11.35
N ASN A 115 2.12 -2.82 -12.21
CA ASN A 115 1.66 -4.07 -12.80
C ASN A 115 1.45 -5.16 -11.74
N LEU A 116 2.36 -5.30 -10.77
CA LEU A 116 2.24 -6.25 -9.66
C LEU A 116 1.06 -5.89 -8.73
N MET A 117 0.87 -4.61 -8.42
CA MET A 117 -0.28 -4.14 -7.67
C MET A 117 -1.57 -4.47 -8.42
N SER A 118 -1.66 -4.12 -9.71
CA SER A 118 -2.83 -4.42 -10.54
C SER A 118 -3.12 -5.92 -10.61
N ALA A 119 -2.10 -6.76 -10.81
CA ALA A 119 -2.25 -8.22 -10.81
C ALA A 119 -2.80 -8.76 -9.48
N THR A 120 -2.46 -8.12 -8.36
CA THR A 120 -2.95 -8.51 -7.03
C THR A 120 -4.39 -8.03 -6.78
N TYR A 121 -4.71 -6.78 -7.12
CA TYR A 121 -6.02 -6.17 -6.83
C TYR A 121 -7.10 -6.48 -7.89
N CYS A 122 -6.79 -6.43 -9.18
CA CYS A 122 -7.78 -6.67 -10.25
C CYS A 122 -8.26 -8.12 -10.25
N PHE A 123 -7.39 -9.09 -9.94
CA PHE A 123 -7.82 -10.47 -9.75
C PHE A 123 -8.92 -10.58 -8.68
N GLN A 124 -8.73 -9.92 -7.53
CA GLN A 124 -9.71 -9.95 -6.44
C GLN A 124 -11.04 -9.27 -6.80
N LEU A 125 -11.01 -8.15 -7.53
CA LEU A 125 -12.22 -7.44 -7.98
C LEU A 125 -13.03 -8.24 -9.01
N ILE A 126 -12.34 -8.94 -9.93
CA ILE A 126 -13.00 -9.81 -10.91
C ILE A 126 -13.62 -11.01 -10.19
N TRP A 127 -12.91 -11.61 -9.24
CA TRP A 127 -13.38 -12.75 -8.46
C TRP A 127 -14.58 -12.42 -7.56
N LEU A 128 -14.56 -11.25 -6.90
CA LEU A 128 -15.70 -10.74 -6.13
C LEU A 128 -16.93 -10.48 -7.00
N ASN A 129 -16.76 -9.89 -8.19
CA ASN A 129 -17.87 -9.68 -9.12
C ASN A 129 -18.44 -11.00 -9.64
N LEU A 130 -17.59 -11.99 -9.95
CA LEU A 130 -18.01 -13.33 -10.37
C LEU A 130 -18.83 -14.04 -9.29
N ILE A 131 -18.40 -13.99 -8.03
CA ILE A 131 -19.16 -14.57 -6.91
C ILE A 131 -20.48 -13.84 -6.70
N MET A 132 -20.48 -12.51 -6.75
CA MET A 132 -21.70 -11.71 -6.60
C MET A 132 -22.71 -11.96 -7.74
N MET A 133 -22.23 -12.29 -8.94
CA MET A 133 -23.10 -12.72 -10.05
C MET A 133 -23.68 -14.13 -9.84
N GLN A 134 -22.89 -15.08 -9.31
CA GLN A 134 -23.35 -16.45 -9.02
C GLN A 134 -24.32 -16.53 -7.83
N LEU A 135 -24.24 -15.59 -6.88
CA LEU A 135 -25.16 -15.50 -5.72
C LEU A 135 -26.48 -14.78 -6.04
N ARG A 136 -26.60 -14.16 -7.22
CA ARG A 136 -27.79 -13.42 -7.65
C ARG A 136 -28.66 -14.20 -8.65
N SER A 137 -28.25 -15.41 -9.02
CA SER A 137 -29.01 -16.40 -9.79
C SER A 137 -29.54 -17.50 -8.89
#